data_AF-A0A7M7PN44-F1
#
_entry.id   AF-A0A7M7PN44-F1
#
_cell.length_a   1.000
_cell.length_b   1.000
_cell.length_c   1.000
_cell.angle_alpha   90.00
_cell.angle_beta   90.00
_cell.angle_gamma   90.00
#
_symmetry.space_group_name_H-M   'P 1'
#
loop_
_entity.id
_entity.type
_entity.pdbx_description
1 polymer ?
#
loop_
_entity_poly.entity_id
_entity_poly.type
_entity_poly.pdbx_seq_one_letter_code
_entity_poly.pdbx_strand_id
1 'polypeptide(L)'
;MAEKYDELQKQMKDKSVDPAKYLPRVSEEIKKDDSKEFAKACKYELMDDIIDRVKAAKNKHEKLMVELCIEYMKKKTQKYYELAKEIFDEKAVVRWKGHEEAIEQMIRILEEPIEWEPTDREKENIHEKHVSWDNQGRALKDAVEKMIEACSRDKMIKKVAPSFGRLLSSAIKSGSDMHIVVAIAIVETSEMEWEGNEKLIPGILEAFDKWLRRDDIDLEENLDHKCLAGTVISNLHEHAGKSSVPHLKSLMEYCMDQELESDHVWSLSVHGDILCNIIFGFILRNTEKLKIFKDLLPYVVKLLLGDVKDLENVAAYAIGTVYENGELLAPYGDDIADAYLESEDIWCEKTDVGSE
;
A
#
# COMPACT_ATOMS: atom_id res chain seq x y z
N MET A 1 37.83 12.03 13.43
CA MET A 1 36.89 11.52 12.41
C MET A 1 37.24 12.07 11.01
N ALA A 2 37.52 13.37 10.85
CA ALA A 2 37.87 13.98 9.56
C ALA A 2 38.95 13.23 8.75
N GLU A 3 40.12 12.89 9.33
CA GLU A 3 41.19 12.20 8.58
C GLU A 3 40.81 10.80 8.05
N LYS A 4 39.97 10.05 8.78
CA LYS A 4 39.51 8.72 8.33
C LYS A 4 38.44 8.83 7.25
N TYR A 5 37.65 9.90 7.29
CA TYR A 5 36.61 10.18 6.31
C TYR A 5 37.21 10.67 4.98
N ASP A 6 38.16 11.61 5.02
CA ASP A 6 38.84 12.11 3.81
C ASP A 6 39.61 10.99 3.09
N GLU A 7 40.21 10.07 3.85
CA GLU A 7 40.86 8.88 3.29
C GLU A 7 39.85 7.94 2.63
N LEU A 8 38.70 7.69 3.27
CA LEU A 8 37.62 6.88 2.71
C LEU A 8 37.05 7.51 1.43
N GLN A 9 36.79 8.82 1.45
CA GLN A 9 36.35 9.57 0.26
C GLN A 9 37.37 9.47 -0.88
N LYS A 10 38.67 9.61 -0.60
CA LYS A 10 39.73 9.43 -1.61
C LYS A 10 39.70 8.03 -2.21
N GLN A 11 39.56 7.00 -1.39
CA GLN A 11 39.45 5.61 -1.86
C GLN A 11 38.20 5.41 -2.73
N MET A 12 37.08 6.03 -2.36
CA MET A 12 35.82 5.97 -3.10
C MET A 12 35.83 6.78 -4.40
N LYS A 13 36.68 7.81 -4.52
CA LYS A 13 36.87 8.63 -5.75
C LYS A 13 37.97 8.07 -6.66
N ASP A 14 38.90 7.28 -6.14
CA ASP A 14 39.97 6.63 -6.93
C ASP A 14 39.47 5.37 -7.65
N LYS A 15 39.31 5.45 -8.98
CA LYS A 15 38.76 4.38 -9.83
C LYS A 15 39.64 3.12 -9.90
N SER A 16 40.89 3.19 -9.41
CA SER A 16 41.79 2.03 -9.35
C SER A 16 41.58 1.14 -8.11
N VAL A 17 40.80 1.60 -7.13
CA VAL A 17 40.59 0.88 -5.87
C VAL A 17 39.38 -0.06 -5.98
N ASP A 18 39.61 -1.36 -5.74
CA ASP A 18 38.57 -2.39 -5.70
C ASP A 18 37.53 -2.08 -4.59
N PRO A 19 36.21 -2.06 -4.90
CA PRO A 19 35.14 -1.83 -3.92
C PRO A 19 35.20 -2.69 -2.66
N ALA A 20 35.71 -3.92 -2.74
CA ALA A 20 35.88 -4.80 -1.58
C ALA A 20 36.78 -4.22 -0.49
N LYS A 21 37.65 -3.26 -0.82
CA LYS A 21 38.57 -2.63 0.15
C LYS A 21 37.92 -1.53 0.99
N TYR A 22 36.89 -0.88 0.48
CA TYR A 22 36.29 0.28 1.14
C TYR A 22 34.81 0.09 1.51
N LEU A 23 34.03 -0.74 0.80
CA LEU A 23 32.62 -0.98 1.14
C LEU A 23 32.39 -1.46 2.58
N PRO A 24 33.22 -2.36 3.16
CA PRO A 24 33.10 -2.71 4.57
C PRO A 24 33.30 -1.51 5.51
N ARG A 25 34.25 -0.61 5.18
CA ARG A 25 34.47 0.63 5.94
C ARG A 25 33.27 1.56 5.83
N VAL A 26 32.66 1.69 4.64
CA VAL A 26 31.43 2.46 4.44
C VAL A 26 30.32 1.93 5.36
N SER A 27 30.11 0.61 5.40
CA SER A 27 29.15 -0.04 6.31
C SER A 27 29.42 0.30 7.79
N GLU A 28 30.69 0.27 8.21
CA GLU A 28 31.07 0.65 9.58
C GLU A 28 30.82 2.12 9.90
N GLU A 29 31.04 3.02 8.95
CA GLU A 29 30.80 4.45 9.14
C GLU A 29 29.29 4.75 9.21
N ILE A 30 28.48 4.08 8.39
CA ILE A 30 27.00 4.16 8.50
C ILE A 30 26.58 3.76 9.89
N LYS A 31 27.04 2.62 10.42
CA LYS A 31 26.66 2.16 11.77
C LYS A 31 26.91 3.24 12.84
N LYS A 32 28.01 4.00 12.72
CA LYS A 32 28.41 5.06 13.67
C LYS A 32 27.84 6.44 13.35
N ASP A 33 27.21 6.62 12.19
CA ASP A 33 26.68 7.91 11.74
C ASP A 33 25.39 8.25 12.46
N ASP A 34 25.54 8.80 13.67
CA ASP A 34 24.43 9.33 14.46
C ASP A 34 24.12 10.78 14.06
N SER A 35 25.09 11.52 13.50
CA SER A 35 24.93 12.92 13.08
C SER A 35 24.34 13.10 11.67
N LYS A 36 24.22 12.02 10.90
CA LYS A 36 23.68 12.02 9.51
C LYS A 36 24.51 12.85 8.52
N GLU A 37 25.74 13.20 8.92
CA GLU A 37 26.70 13.94 8.09
C GLU A 37 27.29 13.00 7.03
N PHE A 38 27.57 11.76 7.41
CA PHE A 38 28.06 10.75 6.49
C PHE A 38 27.03 10.46 5.40
N ALA A 39 25.76 10.26 5.78
CA ALA A 39 24.66 10.07 4.83
C ALA A 39 24.57 11.19 3.78
N LYS A 40 24.67 12.44 4.23
CA LYS A 40 24.58 13.62 3.35
C LYS A 40 25.70 13.60 2.32
N ALA A 41 26.93 13.41 2.77
CA ALA A 41 28.09 13.43 1.90
C ALA A 41 28.13 12.19 0.98
N CYS A 42 27.68 11.02 1.44
CA CYS A 42 27.52 9.85 0.60
C CYS A 42 26.54 10.07 -0.56
N LYS A 43 25.35 10.62 -0.28
CA LYS A 43 24.33 10.89 -1.31
C LYS A 43 24.81 11.88 -2.37
N TYR A 44 25.41 13.00 -1.96
CA TYR A 44 25.77 14.06 -2.91
C TYR A 44 27.10 13.84 -3.64
N GLU A 45 28.02 13.05 -3.09
CA GLU A 45 29.38 13.00 -3.64
C GLU A 45 29.86 11.62 -4.07
N LEU A 46 29.22 10.53 -3.63
CA LEU A 46 29.88 9.22 -3.66
C LEU A 46 29.00 8.05 -4.12
N MET A 47 27.67 8.15 -4.02
CA MET A 47 26.80 7.00 -4.25
C MET A 47 26.78 6.56 -5.72
N ASP A 48 26.65 7.50 -6.67
CA ASP A 48 26.75 7.22 -8.10
C ASP A 48 28.07 6.54 -8.45
N ASP A 49 29.19 7.03 -7.91
CA ASP A 49 30.51 6.45 -8.11
C ASP A 49 30.60 5.02 -7.55
N ILE A 50 29.99 4.73 -6.40
CA ILE A 50 29.93 3.37 -5.84
C ILE A 50 29.12 2.46 -6.76
N ILE A 51 27.93 2.89 -7.16
CA ILE A 51 27.02 2.14 -8.03
C ILE A 51 27.72 1.82 -9.36
N ASP A 52 28.31 2.81 -10.02
CA ASP A 52 29.01 2.65 -11.30
C ASP A 52 30.20 1.69 -11.19
N ARG A 53 30.93 1.70 -10.07
CA ARG A 53 32.02 0.76 -9.84
C ARG A 53 31.54 -0.66 -9.64
N VAL A 54 30.48 -0.84 -8.87
CA VAL A 54 29.92 -2.19 -8.65
C VAL A 54 29.33 -2.74 -9.95
N LYS A 55 28.65 -1.90 -10.74
CA LYS A 55 28.22 -2.22 -12.11
C LYS A 55 29.37 -2.67 -12.99
N ALA A 56 30.46 -1.88 -13.02
CA ALA A 56 31.65 -2.20 -13.81
C ALA A 56 32.30 -3.52 -13.36
N ALA A 57 32.20 -3.86 -12.07
CA ALA A 57 32.65 -5.11 -11.49
C ALA A 57 31.67 -6.30 -11.71
N LYS A 58 30.58 -6.12 -12.49
CA LYS A 58 29.62 -7.16 -12.89
C LYS A 58 29.10 -7.99 -11.72
N ASN A 59 28.55 -7.34 -10.71
CA ASN A 59 27.94 -7.95 -9.52
C ASN A 59 28.91 -8.71 -8.58
N LYS A 60 30.24 -8.62 -8.79
CA LYS A 60 31.23 -9.27 -7.91
C LYS A 60 31.08 -8.87 -6.43
N HIS A 61 30.56 -7.68 -6.16
CA HIS A 61 30.41 -7.10 -4.82
C HIS A 61 28.96 -7.07 -4.32
N GLU A 62 28.06 -7.80 -4.99
CA GLU A 62 26.63 -7.81 -4.70
C GLU A 62 26.32 -8.06 -3.21
N LYS A 63 26.97 -9.05 -2.57
CA LYS A 63 26.75 -9.33 -1.14
C LYS A 63 27.06 -8.14 -0.23
N LEU A 64 28.12 -7.39 -0.55
CA LEU A 64 28.48 -6.18 0.22
C LEU A 64 27.46 -5.07 0.02
N MET A 65 26.87 -4.97 -1.17
CA MET A 65 25.80 -4.00 -1.45
C MET A 65 24.48 -4.37 -0.77
N VAL A 66 24.18 -5.67 -0.66
CA VAL A 66 23.04 -6.16 0.14
C VAL A 66 23.23 -5.81 1.61
N GLU A 67 24.42 -6.07 2.17
CA GLU A 67 24.75 -5.70 3.57
C GLU A 67 24.65 -4.18 3.78
N LEU A 68 25.15 -3.39 2.83
CA LEU A 68 25.07 -1.94 2.85
C LEU A 68 23.61 -1.44 2.86
N CYS A 69 22.77 -2.03 2.00
CA CYS A 69 21.34 -1.71 1.91
C CYS A 69 20.62 -2.01 3.23
N ILE A 70 20.91 -3.16 3.86
CA ILE A 70 20.36 -3.49 5.19
C ILE A 70 20.74 -2.42 6.22
N GLU A 71 22.01 -1.99 6.25
CA GLU A 71 22.46 -0.96 7.21
C GLU A 71 21.81 0.41 6.95
N TYR A 72 21.56 0.76 5.69
CA TYR A 72 20.76 1.94 5.36
C TYR A 72 19.34 1.84 5.90
N MET A 73 18.65 0.71 5.70
CA MET A 73 17.29 0.51 6.20
C MET A 73 17.22 0.58 7.73
N LYS A 74 18.23 0.06 8.45
CA LYS A 74 18.31 0.14 9.93
C LYS A 74 18.35 1.55 10.48
N LYS A 75 18.86 2.52 9.70
CA LYS A 75 18.97 3.91 10.18
C LYS A 75 17.65 4.63 10.24
N LYS A 76 16.64 4.17 9.50
CA LYS A 76 15.27 4.70 9.54
C LYS A 76 15.16 6.21 9.30
N THR A 77 15.97 6.76 8.39
CA THR A 77 15.93 8.20 8.04
C THR A 77 15.74 8.42 6.55
N GLN A 78 15.16 9.56 6.17
CA GLN A 78 14.95 9.95 4.77
C GLN A 78 16.19 9.75 3.89
N LYS A 79 17.34 10.33 4.27
CA LYS A 79 18.60 10.21 3.49
C LYS A 79 19.03 8.77 3.27
N TYR A 80 18.87 7.93 4.29
CA TYR A 80 19.27 6.53 4.21
C TYR A 80 18.26 5.70 3.39
N TYR A 81 16.98 6.03 3.42
CA TYR A 81 15.99 5.42 2.53
C TYR A 81 16.24 5.79 1.05
N GLU A 82 16.64 7.03 0.75
CA GLU A 82 17.03 7.44 -0.60
C GLU A 82 18.23 6.61 -1.11
N LEU A 83 19.23 6.40 -0.26
CA LEU A 83 20.39 5.57 -0.58
C LEU A 83 20.01 4.08 -0.76
N ALA A 84 19.08 3.55 0.05
CA ALA A 84 18.59 2.18 -0.11
C ALA A 84 17.81 2.00 -1.42
N LYS A 85 16.94 2.96 -1.75
CA LYS A 85 16.16 3.01 -3.00
C LYS A 85 17.05 2.85 -4.23
N GLU A 86 18.16 3.57 -4.30
CA GLU A 86 19.09 3.50 -5.44
C GLU A 86 19.69 2.09 -5.63
N ILE A 87 19.90 1.34 -4.54
CA ILE A 87 20.37 -0.05 -4.62
C ILE A 87 19.25 -0.99 -5.11
N PHE A 88 18.01 -0.77 -4.69
CA PHE A 88 16.87 -1.59 -5.14
C PHE A 88 16.58 -1.41 -6.64
N ASP A 89 16.61 -0.17 -7.12
CA ASP A 89 16.31 0.20 -8.51
C ASP A 89 17.34 -0.42 -9.48
N GLU A 90 18.57 -0.61 -9.03
CA GLU A 90 19.68 -0.96 -9.90
C GLU A 90 20.02 -2.46 -9.99
N LYS A 91 19.41 -3.13 -10.97
CA LYS A 91 19.61 -4.58 -11.23
C LYS A 91 21.07 -4.97 -11.51
N ALA A 92 21.88 -4.07 -12.07
CA ALA A 92 23.30 -4.34 -12.36
C ALA A 92 24.21 -4.22 -11.12
N VAL A 93 23.66 -3.83 -9.97
CA VAL A 93 24.38 -3.82 -8.68
C VAL A 93 23.98 -5.04 -7.85
N VAL A 94 22.68 -5.27 -7.69
CA VAL A 94 22.13 -6.42 -6.94
C VAL A 94 21.06 -7.12 -7.77
N ARG A 95 21.23 -8.44 -7.91
CA ARG A 95 20.19 -9.36 -8.37
C ARG A 95 19.60 -10.05 -7.14
N TRP A 96 18.49 -9.54 -6.66
CA TRP A 96 17.91 -9.94 -5.38
C TRP A 96 17.54 -11.42 -5.30
N LYS A 97 17.39 -12.12 -6.43
CA LYS A 97 17.20 -13.58 -6.48
C LYS A 97 18.30 -14.34 -5.71
N GLY A 98 17.89 -15.01 -4.61
CA GLY A 98 18.81 -15.72 -3.71
C GLY A 98 19.15 -14.94 -2.44
N HIS A 99 18.59 -13.73 -2.27
CA HIS A 99 18.73 -12.86 -1.11
C HIS A 99 17.39 -12.68 -0.38
N GLU A 100 16.51 -13.70 -0.40
CA GLU A 100 15.20 -13.67 0.26
C GLU A 100 15.32 -13.34 1.76
N GLU A 101 16.30 -13.91 2.47
CA GLU A 101 16.54 -13.65 3.89
C GLU A 101 16.89 -12.18 4.19
N ALA A 102 17.61 -11.52 3.27
CA ALA A 102 17.96 -10.11 3.41
C ALA A 102 16.74 -9.20 3.23
N ILE A 103 15.88 -9.51 2.25
CA ILE A 103 14.60 -8.83 2.07
C ILE A 103 13.73 -9.01 3.31
N GLU A 104 13.60 -10.25 3.83
CA GLU A 104 12.84 -10.52 5.05
C GLU A 104 13.40 -9.77 6.26
N GLN A 105 14.71 -9.63 6.36
CA GLN A 105 15.34 -8.84 7.42
C GLN A 105 14.97 -7.35 7.31
N MET A 106 15.01 -6.77 6.11
CA MET A 106 14.62 -5.37 5.89
C MET A 106 13.13 -5.16 6.14
N ILE A 107 12.28 -6.13 5.80
CA ILE A 107 10.86 -6.12 6.16
C ILE A 107 10.69 -6.07 7.68
N ARG A 108 11.42 -6.90 8.45
CA ARG A 108 11.35 -6.86 9.93
C ARG A 108 11.83 -5.55 10.53
N ILE A 109 12.83 -4.92 9.92
CA ILE A 109 13.29 -3.58 10.33
C ILE A 109 12.16 -2.54 10.19
N LEU A 110 11.32 -2.68 9.16
CA LEU A 110 10.17 -1.81 8.93
C LEU A 110 8.94 -2.15 9.80
N GLU A 111 8.92 -3.30 10.47
CA GLU A 111 7.86 -3.64 11.45
C GLU A 111 8.09 -2.95 12.81
N GLU A 112 9.34 -2.55 13.09
CA GLU A 112 9.70 -1.81 14.29
C GLU A 112 9.35 -0.32 14.14
N PRO A 113 9.08 0.41 15.24
CA PRO A 113 8.79 1.84 15.20
C PRO A 113 9.79 2.63 14.36
N ILE A 114 9.25 3.50 13.51
CA ILE A 114 10.00 4.42 12.64
C ILE A 114 9.76 5.82 13.17
N GLU A 115 10.75 6.38 13.86
CA GLU A 115 10.70 7.77 14.30
C GLU A 115 10.98 8.69 13.11
N TRP A 116 10.07 9.62 12.88
CA TRP A 116 10.33 10.70 11.95
C TRP A 116 11.16 11.78 12.62
N GLU A 117 12.21 12.22 11.94
CA GLU A 117 13.03 13.34 12.37
C GLU A 117 12.96 14.48 11.35
N PRO A 118 12.38 15.64 11.72
CA PRO A 118 12.27 16.79 10.84
C PRO A 118 13.64 17.32 10.41
N THR A 119 13.78 17.57 9.11
CA THR A 119 14.86 18.41 8.57
C THR A 119 14.65 19.88 8.98
N ASP A 120 15.71 20.68 8.98
CA ASP A 120 15.60 22.10 9.36
C ASP A 120 14.62 22.88 8.46
N ARG A 121 14.52 22.49 7.17
CA ARG A 121 13.54 23.04 6.24
C ARG A 121 12.10 22.65 6.57
N GLU A 122 11.88 21.44 7.07
CA GLU A 122 10.56 20.98 7.52
C GLU A 122 10.17 21.69 8.81
N LYS A 123 11.10 21.90 9.76
CA LYS A 123 10.86 22.68 10.99
C LYS A 123 10.37 24.10 10.72
N GLU A 124 10.88 24.73 9.66
CA GLU A 124 10.50 26.09 9.27
C GLU A 124 9.17 26.17 8.51
N ASN A 125 8.69 25.05 7.94
CA ASN A 125 7.49 24.99 7.08
C ASN A 125 6.37 24.12 7.67
N ILE A 126 6.35 23.84 8.98
CA ILE A 126 5.29 23.01 9.60
C ILE A 126 3.97 23.78 9.58
N HIS A 127 3.24 23.66 8.48
CA HIS A 127 1.80 23.94 8.41
C HIS A 127 0.97 22.66 8.59
N GLU A 128 1.55 21.50 8.27
CA GLU A 128 0.94 20.17 8.44
C GLU A 128 1.26 19.58 9.81
N LYS A 129 0.27 18.99 10.49
CA LYS A 129 0.42 18.40 11.83
C LYS A 129 0.94 16.95 11.83
N HIS A 130 1.09 16.33 10.65
CA HIS A 130 1.43 14.92 10.47
C HIS A 130 2.49 14.73 9.36
N VAL A 131 3.14 13.57 9.34
CA VAL A 131 4.07 13.18 8.26
C VAL A 131 3.26 12.65 7.08
N SER A 132 3.41 13.27 5.91
CA SER A 132 2.74 12.86 4.67
C SER A 132 3.64 12.01 3.77
N TRP A 133 3.06 11.02 3.09
CA TRP A 133 3.75 10.20 2.10
C TRP A 133 4.27 11.02 0.91
N ASP A 134 3.65 12.15 0.59
CA ASP A 134 4.03 13.00 -0.56
C ASP A 134 5.20 13.94 -0.25
N ASN A 135 5.52 14.11 1.03
CA ASN A 135 6.54 15.04 1.52
C ASN A 135 7.55 14.30 2.40
N GLN A 136 7.32 14.30 3.72
CA GLN A 136 8.32 13.90 4.71
C GLN A 136 8.45 12.38 4.82
N GLY A 137 7.50 11.62 4.29
CA GLY A 137 7.50 10.16 4.15
C GLY A 137 8.01 9.65 2.79
N ARG A 138 8.21 10.53 1.80
CA ARG A 138 8.44 10.14 0.40
C ARG A 138 9.60 9.16 0.20
N ALA A 139 10.76 9.39 0.82
CA ALA A 139 11.88 8.48 0.61
C ALA A 139 11.62 7.08 1.18
N LEU A 140 10.85 6.98 2.27
CA LEU A 140 10.45 5.69 2.82
C LEU A 140 9.50 4.98 1.87
N LYS A 141 8.47 5.67 1.36
CA LYS A 141 7.56 5.12 0.35
C LYS A 141 8.34 4.60 -0.85
N ASP A 142 9.14 5.46 -1.48
CA ASP A 142 9.96 5.12 -2.65
C ASP A 142 10.87 3.91 -2.38
N ALA A 143 11.50 3.82 -1.20
CA ALA A 143 12.37 2.70 -0.87
C ALA A 143 11.60 1.38 -0.76
N VAL A 144 10.40 1.40 -0.16
CA VAL A 144 9.54 0.21 -0.04
C VAL A 144 9.01 -0.21 -1.41
N GLU A 145 8.52 0.72 -2.23
CA GLU A 145 8.05 0.44 -3.59
C GLU A 145 9.17 -0.17 -4.43
N LYS A 146 10.36 0.44 -4.43
CA LYS A 146 11.52 -0.10 -5.15
C LYS A 146 11.97 -1.45 -4.63
N MET A 147 11.85 -1.72 -3.32
CA MET A 147 12.11 -3.05 -2.77
C MET A 147 11.12 -4.10 -3.33
N ILE A 148 9.83 -3.77 -3.45
CA ILE A 148 8.81 -4.65 -4.04
C ILE A 148 9.08 -4.84 -5.55
N GLU A 149 9.29 -3.75 -6.29
CA GLU A 149 9.63 -3.80 -7.73
C GLU A 149 10.87 -4.65 -8.00
N ALA A 150 11.92 -4.51 -7.17
CA ALA A 150 13.13 -5.30 -7.28
C ALA A 150 12.86 -6.80 -7.06
N CYS A 151 12.01 -7.14 -6.08
CA CYS A 151 11.59 -8.51 -5.83
C CYS A 151 10.76 -9.08 -7.00
N SER A 152 9.87 -8.29 -7.60
CA SER A 152 9.10 -8.69 -8.78
C SER A 152 10.01 -8.92 -9.99
N ARG A 153 10.84 -7.91 -10.32
CA ARG A 153 11.84 -7.95 -11.42
C ARG A 153 12.72 -9.19 -11.38
N ASP A 154 13.13 -9.62 -10.19
CA ASP A 154 14.00 -10.77 -9.98
C ASP A 154 13.24 -12.09 -9.67
N LYS A 155 11.91 -12.08 -9.84
CA LYS A 155 10.99 -13.23 -9.71
C LYS A 155 11.00 -13.86 -8.33
N MET A 156 11.06 -13.02 -7.31
CA MET A 156 10.99 -13.40 -5.89
C MET A 156 9.68 -13.02 -5.22
N ILE A 157 8.89 -12.12 -5.80
CA ILE A 157 7.74 -11.51 -5.11
C ILE A 157 6.82 -12.55 -4.48
N LYS A 158 6.46 -13.63 -5.19
CA LYS A 158 5.64 -14.73 -4.64
C LYS A 158 6.21 -15.38 -3.36
N LYS A 159 7.54 -15.41 -3.19
CA LYS A 159 8.18 -15.98 -2.00
C LYS A 159 8.16 -15.03 -0.81
N VAL A 160 8.33 -13.73 -1.06
CA VAL A 160 8.44 -12.71 -0.01
C VAL A 160 7.12 -12.00 0.28
N ALA A 161 6.12 -12.15 -0.59
CA ALA A 161 4.77 -11.62 -0.42
C ALA A 161 4.15 -11.94 0.96
N PRO A 162 4.34 -13.14 1.55
CA PRO A 162 3.87 -13.39 2.90
C PRO A 162 4.46 -12.45 3.97
N SER A 163 5.73 -12.07 3.81
CA SER A 163 6.39 -11.12 4.71
C SER A 163 5.86 -9.70 4.51
N PHE A 164 5.61 -9.28 3.27
CA PHE A 164 4.95 -8.00 2.99
C PHE A 164 3.51 -7.94 3.53
N GLY A 165 2.74 -9.03 3.43
CA GLY A 165 1.40 -9.09 4.01
C GLY A 165 1.40 -8.97 5.54
N ARG A 166 2.41 -9.53 6.22
CA ARG A 166 2.60 -9.32 7.67
C ARG A 166 2.98 -7.88 8.00
N LEU A 167 3.91 -7.30 7.25
CA LEU A 167 4.30 -5.90 7.41
C LEU A 167 3.11 -4.97 7.20
N LEU A 168 2.29 -5.18 6.17
CA LEU A 168 1.08 -4.39 5.93
C LEU A 168 0.12 -4.45 7.12
N SER A 169 -0.17 -5.65 7.64
CA SER A 169 -1.02 -5.81 8.84
C SER A 169 -0.41 -5.12 10.08
N SER A 170 0.91 -5.23 10.28
CA SER A 170 1.61 -4.58 11.39
C SER A 170 1.58 -3.06 11.30
N ALA A 171 1.84 -2.53 10.10
CA ALA A 171 1.87 -1.11 9.82
C ALA A 171 0.50 -0.45 10.03
N ILE A 172 -0.57 -1.06 9.50
CA ILE A 172 -1.96 -0.63 9.72
C ILE A 172 -2.31 -0.66 11.22
N LYS A 173 -1.92 -1.74 11.94
CA LYS A 173 -2.18 -1.86 13.39
C LYS A 173 -1.47 -0.77 14.20
N SER A 174 -0.24 -0.44 13.84
CA SER A 174 0.48 0.66 14.50
C SER A 174 -0.26 1.98 14.31
N GLY A 175 -0.65 2.29 13.06
CA GLY A 175 -1.35 3.53 12.72
C GLY A 175 -0.53 4.80 12.97
N SER A 176 0.79 4.70 13.13
CA SER A 176 1.67 5.87 13.15
C SER A 176 1.90 6.36 11.71
N ASP A 177 2.04 7.67 11.50
CA ASP A 177 2.23 8.27 10.17
C ASP A 177 3.25 7.52 9.29
N MET A 178 4.45 7.25 9.81
CA MET A 178 5.49 6.54 9.05
C MET A 178 5.10 5.10 8.67
N HIS A 179 4.29 4.42 9.48
CA HIS A 179 3.76 3.11 9.14
C HIS A 179 2.58 3.20 8.17
N ILE A 180 1.78 4.27 8.23
CA ILE A 180 0.76 4.55 7.20
C ILE A 180 1.44 4.72 5.85
N VAL A 181 2.56 5.46 5.79
CA VAL A 181 3.40 5.58 4.58
C VAL A 181 3.87 4.20 4.06
N VAL A 182 4.33 3.32 4.94
CA VAL A 182 4.72 1.94 4.56
C VAL A 182 3.53 1.15 4.03
N ALA A 183 2.37 1.25 4.68
CA ALA A 183 1.16 0.56 4.26
C ALA A 183 0.71 1.02 2.87
N ILE A 184 0.68 2.34 2.63
CA ILE A 184 0.38 2.95 1.32
C ILE A 184 1.35 2.42 0.26
N ALA A 185 2.66 2.44 0.53
CA ALA A 185 3.67 1.94 -0.41
C ALA A 185 3.40 0.48 -0.83
N ILE A 186 2.99 -0.38 0.11
CA ILE A 186 2.69 -1.78 -0.19
C ILE A 186 1.42 -1.92 -1.03
N VAL A 187 0.35 -1.18 -0.71
CA VAL A 187 -0.94 -1.35 -1.40
C VAL A 187 -1.01 -0.61 -2.74
N GLU A 188 -0.26 0.48 -2.94
CA GLU A 188 -0.22 1.20 -4.22
C GLU A 188 0.74 0.57 -5.25
N THR A 189 1.67 -0.28 -4.82
CA THR A 189 2.61 -0.91 -5.75
C THR A 189 1.93 -1.98 -6.60
N SER A 190 1.82 -1.74 -7.92
CA SER A 190 1.24 -2.70 -8.88
C SER A 190 1.98 -4.04 -9.00
N GLU A 191 3.24 -4.08 -8.55
CA GLU A 191 4.07 -5.29 -8.56
C GLU A 191 3.77 -6.23 -7.39
N MET A 192 2.94 -5.83 -6.42
CA MET A 192 2.58 -6.67 -5.28
C MET A 192 1.55 -7.74 -5.70
N GLU A 193 1.97 -9.00 -5.72
CA GLU A 193 1.11 -10.14 -6.07
C GLU A 193 0.44 -10.76 -4.83
N TRP A 194 -0.88 -10.60 -4.73
CA TRP A 194 -1.70 -11.21 -3.66
C TRP A 194 -2.24 -12.61 -4.02
N GLU A 195 -2.20 -13.00 -5.29
CA GLU A 195 -2.60 -14.33 -5.76
C GLU A 195 -1.76 -15.44 -5.08
N GLY A 196 -2.44 -16.45 -4.54
CA GLY A 196 -1.81 -17.53 -3.76
C GLY A 196 -1.51 -17.20 -2.31
N ASN A 197 -1.81 -15.96 -1.87
CA ASN A 197 -1.63 -15.49 -0.49
C ASN A 197 -2.96 -15.17 0.21
N GLU A 198 -4.07 -15.77 -0.25
CA GLU A 198 -5.44 -15.45 0.18
C GLU A 198 -5.67 -15.65 1.68
N LYS A 199 -4.86 -16.51 2.32
CA LYS A 199 -4.90 -16.78 3.77
C LYS A 199 -4.44 -15.61 4.62
N LEU A 200 -3.72 -14.65 4.07
CA LEU A 200 -3.23 -13.47 4.80
C LEU A 200 -4.25 -12.34 4.80
N ILE A 201 -5.09 -12.27 3.77
CA ILE A 201 -6.05 -11.19 3.54
C ILE A 201 -7.00 -10.99 4.74
N PRO A 202 -7.57 -12.02 5.38
CA PRO A 202 -8.43 -11.82 6.56
C PRO A 202 -7.74 -11.04 7.69
N GLY A 203 -6.46 -11.34 7.98
CA GLY A 203 -5.71 -10.63 9.03
C GLY A 203 -5.32 -9.20 8.66
N ILE A 204 -5.25 -8.88 7.37
CA ILE A 204 -5.08 -7.51 6.88
C ILE A 204 -6.41 -6.75 6.97
N LEU A 205 -7.51 -7.36 6.54
CA LEU A 205 -8.85 -6.77 6.65
C LEU A 205 -9.26 -6.53 8.11
N GLU A 206 -8.92 -7.44 9.02
CA GLU A 206 -9.14 -7.24 10.46
C GLU A 206 -8.34 -6.05 11.01
N ALA A 207 -7.08 -5.91 10.59
CA ALA A 207 -6.25 -4.77 10.96
C ALA A 207 -6.84 -3.46 10.43
N PHE A 208 -7.28 -3.46 9.17
CA PHE A 208 -7.88 -2.33 8.51
C PHE A 208 -9.21 -1.91 9.15
N ASP A 209 -10.12 -2.84 9.41
CA ASP A 209 -11.40 -2.59 10.09
C ASP A 209 -11.19 -1.97 11.48
N LYS A 210 -10.20 -2.44 12.23
CA LYS A 210 -9.86 -1.85 13.53
C LYS A 210 -9.24 -0.46 13.40
N TRP A 211 -8.37 -0.25 12.40
CA TRP A 211 -7.72 1.04 12.17
C TRP A 211 -8.74 2.11 11.77
N LEU A 212 -9.64 1.80 10.83
CA LEU A 212 -10.66 2.71 10.30
C LEU A 212 -11.62 3.26 11.38
N ARG A 213 -11.78 2.53 12.49
CA ARG A 213 -12.66 2.86 13.61
C ARG A 213 -11.95 3.57 14.77
N ARG A 214 -10.67 3.92 14.65
CA ARG A 214 -9.98 4.63 15.73
C ARG A 214 -10.37 6.11 15.71
N ASP A 215 -10.49 6.69 16.90
CA ASP A 215 -10.86 8.09 17.08
C ASP A 215 -9.83 9.08 16.50
N ASP A 216 -8.60 8.63 16.23
CA ASP A 216 -7.52 9.44 15.66
C ASP A 216 -7.43 9.39 14.12
N ILE A 217 -8.35 8.67 13.46
CA ILE A 217 -8.42 8.66 11.99
C ILE A 217 -9.30 9.78 11.48
N ASP A 218 -8.67 10.68 10.75
CA ASP A 218 -9.31 11.73 9.96
C ASP A 218 -9.34 11.32 8.47
N LEU A 219 -10.52 11.14 7.88
CA LEU A 219 -10.67 10.81 6.44
C LEU A 219 -11.04 12.03 5.59
N GLU A 220 -11.23 13.20 6.22
CA GLU A 220 -11.65 14.43 5.56
C GLU A 220 -10.44 15.32 5.25
N GLU A 221 -9.58 15.57 6.24
CA GLU A 221 -8.44 16.48 6.10
C GLU A 221 -7.11 15.74 5.88
N ASN A 222 -6.97 14.50 6.38
CA ASN A 222 -5.72 13.74 6.25
C ASN A 222 -5.69 12.90 4.97
N LEU A 223 -4.90 13.37 3.99
CA LEU A 223 -4.75 12.74 2.69
C LEU A 223 -4.17 11.32 2.76
N ASP A 224 -3.27 11.04 3.70
CA ASP A 224 -2.64 9.73 3.86
C ASP A 224 -3.66 8.70 4.36
N HIS A 225 -4.49 9.08 5.32
CA HIS A 225 -5.58 8.24 5.81
C HIS A 225 -6.59 7.96 4.68
N LYS A 226 -7.00 9.00 3.96
CA LYS A 226 -7.90 8.88 2.81
C LYS A 226 -7.32 7.97 1.73
N CYS A 227 -6.05 8.15 1.39
CA CYS A 227 -5.32 7.33 0.43
C CYS A 227 -5.27 5.86 0.86
N LEU A 228 -4.86 5.59 2.11
CA LEU A 228 -4.79 4.23 2.63
C LEU A 228 -6.18 3.55 2.61
N ALA A 229 -7.21 4.25 3.08
CA ALA A 229 -8.57 3.73 3.14
C ALA A 229 -9.14 3.37 1.76
N GLY A 230 -8.93 4.23 0.75
CA GLY A 230 -9.35 3.95 -0.63
C GLY A 230 -8.56 2.80 -1.27
N THR A 231 -7.28 2.66 -0.94
CA THR A 231 -6.38 1.75 -1.66
C THR A 231 -6.34 0.33 -1.10
N VAL A 232 -6.45 0.16 0.22
CA VAL A 232 -6.37 -1.17 0.87
C VAL A 232 -7.45 -2.10 0.33
N ILE A 233 -8.70 -1.65 0.29
CA ILE A 233 -9.80 -2.48 -0.18
C ILE A 233 -9.67 -2.70 -1.69
N SER A 234 -9.34 -1.65 -2.47
CA SER A 234 -9.17 -1.73 -3.93
C SER A 234 -8.19 -2.84 -4.37
N ASN A 235 -7.12 -3.10 -3.61
CA ASN A 235 -6.11 -4.08 -4.02
C ASN A 235 -6.29 -5.49 -3.42
N LEU A 236 -6.98 -5.62 -2.29
CA LEU A 236 -7.11 -6.91 -1.59
C LEU A 236 -8.39 -7.67 -1.94
N HIS A 237 -9.43 -6.97 -2.39
CA HIS A 237 -10.76 -7.56 -2.57
C HIS A 237 -10.77 -8.68 -3.63
N GLU A 238 -9.94 -8.59 -4.68
CA GLU A 238 -9.98 -9.50 -5.83
C GLU A 238 -9.50 -10.91 -5.45
N HIS A 239 -8.67 -10.98 -4.41
CA HIS A 239 -8.04 -12.20 -3.92
C HIS A 239 -8.65 -12.66 -2.59
N ALA A 240 -9.61 -11.91 -2.04
CA ALA A 240 -10.29 -12.28 -0.82
C ALA A 240 -11.08 -13.59 -1.00
N GLY A 241 -10.93 -14.50 -0.04
CA GLY A 241 -11.64 -15.78 -0.03
C GLY A 241 -12.79 -15.81 0.97
N LYS A 242 -13.41 -16.99 1.13
CA LYS A 242 -14.50 -17.21 2.10
C LYS A 242 -14.12 -16.80 3.54
N SER A 243 -12.86 -16.94 3.94
CA SER A 243 -12.37 -16.52 5.26
C SER A 243 -12.40 -15.00 5.48
N SER A 244 -12.47 -14.21 4.41
CA SER A 244 -12.53 -12.75 4.48
C SER A 244 -13.95 -12.22 4.70
N VAL A 245 -14.98 -13.03 4.44
CA VAL A 245 -16.39 -12.63 4.48
C VAL A 245 -16.81 -11.99 5.81
N PRO A 246 -16.43 -12.51 7.00
CA PRO A 246 -16.78 -11.85 8.26
C PRO A 246 -16.21 -10.44 8.39
N HIS A 247 -15.00 -10.20 7.87
CA HIS A 247 -14.35 -8.89 7.92
C HIS A 247 -14.93 -7.92 6.89
N LEU A 248 -15.24 -8.40 5.67
CA LEU A 248 -15.94 -7.62 4.67
C LEU A 248 -17.34 -7.22 5.16
N LYS A 249 -18.04 -8.14 5.84
CA LYS A 249 -19.32 -7.85 6.48
C LYS A 249 -19.19 -6.75 7.54
N SER A 250 -18.21 -6.86 8.44
CA SER A 250 -17.94 -5.86 9.49
C SER A 250 -17.67 -4.47 8.89
N LEU A 251 -16.91 -4.42 7.80
CA LEU A 251 -16.63 -3.17 7.06
C LEU A 251 -17.89 -2.60 6.41
N MET A 252 -18.70 -3.43 5.74
CA MET A 252 -19.96 -2.98 5.15
C MET A 252 -20.93 -2.44 6.21
N GLU A 253 -21.05 -3.13 7.35
CA GLU A 253 -21.84 -2.67 8.51
C GLU A 253 -21.38 -1.28 8.96
N TYR A 254 -20.08 -1.10 9.15
CA TYR A 254 -19.53 0.18 9.59
C TYR A 254 -19.76 1.30 8.59
N CYS A 255 -19.41 1.07 7.32
CA CYS A 255 -19.49 2.09 6.28
C CYS A 255 -20.94 2.55 6.06
N MET A 256 -21.92 1.65 6.16
CA MET A 256 -23.34 2.02 6.05
C MET A 256 -23.84 2.94 7.16
N ASP A 257 -23.18 2.94 8.32
CA ASP A 257 -23.52 3.82 9.43
C ASP A 257 -22.81 5.20 9.31
N GLN A 258 -22.06 5.43 8.23
CA GLN A 258 -21.32 6.67 7.97
C GLN A 258 -21.96 7.50 6.85
N GLU A 259 -21.50 8.75 6.71
CA GLU A 259 -21.80 9.58 5.55
C GLU A 259 -21.19 8.95 4.29
N LEU A 260 -22.03 8.70 3.27
CA LEU A 260 -21.68 7.97 2.06
C LEU A 260 -21.45 8.89 0.85
N GLU A 261 -22.00 10.10 0.87
CA GLU A 261 -21.74 11.13 -0.12
C GLU A 261 -20.58 12.03 0.34
N SER A 262 -19.92 12.67 -0.62
CA SER A 262 -18.97 13.74 -0.34
C SER A 262 -19.62 15.09 -0.63
N ASP A 263 -19.19 16.13 0.09
CA ASP A 263 -19.50 17.54 -0.22
C ASP A 263 -19.12 17.96 -1.66
N HIS A 264 -18.30 17.16 -2.34
CA HIS A 264 -18.03 17.32 -3.76
C HIS A 264 -19.15 16.68 -4.58
N VAL A 265 -19.84 17.53 -5.35
CA VAL A 265 -21.15 17.36 -6.04
C VAL A 265 -21.38 16.03 -6.81
N TRP A 266 -20.37 15.17 -7.00
CA TRP A 266 -20.50 13.88 -7.69
C TRP A 266 -19.45 12.85 -7.24
N SER A 267 -19.10 12.79 -5.95
CA SER A 267 -18.18 11.76 -5.46
C SER A 267 -18.67 11.09 -4.19
N LEU A 268 -18.46 9.78 -4.12
CA LEU A 268 -18.61 9.02 -2.89
C LEU A 268 -17.64 9.53 -1.83
N SER A 269 -18.05 9.42 -0.56
CA SER A 269 -17.13 9.48 0.55
C SER A 269 -16.18 8.28 0.51
N VAL A 270 -15.14 8.29 1.34
CA VAL A 270 -14.25 7.12 1.51
C VAL A 270 -15.03 5.87 1.91
N HIS A 271 -16.09 6.02 2.71
CA HIS A 271 -16.93 4.90 3.12
C HIS A 271 -17.77 4.37 1.95
N GLY A 272 -18.31 5.25 1.11
CA GLY A 272 -18.97 4.87 -0.14
C GLY A 272 -18.03 4.13 -1.08
N ASP A 273 -16.80 4.63 -1.26
CA ASP A 273 -15.77 3.98 -2.07
C ASP A 273 -15.41 2.59 -1.55
N ILE A 274 -15.31 2.40 -0.23
CA ILE A 274 -15.08 1.08 0.38
C ILE A 274 -16.23 0.12 0.00
N LEU A 275 -17.49 0.55 0.13
CA LEU A 275 -18.65 -0.27 -0.24
C LEU A 275 -18.64 -0.64 -1.72
N CYS A 276 -18.40 0.32 -2.61
CA CYS A 276 -18.24 0.10 -4.04
C CYS A 276 -17.17 -0.95 -4.34
N ASN A 277 -15.99 -0.81 -3.72
CA ASN A 277 -14.88 -1.74 -3.93
C ASN A 277 -15.18 -3.15 -3.40
N ILE A 278 -15.92 -3.30 -2.29
CA ILE A 278 -16.36 -4.61 -1.82
C ILE A 278 -17.33 -5.26 -2.84
N ILE A 279 -18.26 -4.50 -3.40
CA ILE A 279 -19.23 -5.02 -4.38
C ILE A 279 -18.52 -5.42 -5.68
N PHE A 280 -17.83 -4.49 -6.34
CA PHE A 280 -17.15 -4.76 -7.59
C PHE A 280 -16.09 -5.84 -7.45
N GLY A 281 -15.38 -5.76 -6.35
CA GLY A 281 -14.17 -6.49 -6.14
C GLY A 281 -14.33 -7.91 -5.64
N PHE A 282 -15.28 -8.11 -4.74
CA PHE A 282 -15.52 -9.41 -4.11
C PHE A 282 -16.84 -10.03 -4.57
N ILE A 283 -17.95 -9.29 -4.52
CA ILE A 283 -19.27 -9.85 -4.79
C ILE A 283 -19.41 -10.23 -6.26
N LEU A 284 -19.19 -9.29 -7.18
CA LEU A 284 -19.36 -9.53 -8.62
C LEU A 284 -18.42 -10.63 -9.15
N ARG A 285 -17.23 -10.77 -8.59
CA ARG A 285 -16.26 -11.80 -8.97
C ARG A 285 -16.60 -13.19 -8.43
N ASN A 286 -17.45 -13.27 -7.41
CA ASN A 286 -17.84 -14.54 -6.77
C ASN A 286 -19.29 -14.93 -7.10
N THR A 287 -19.93 -14.32 -8.10
CA THR A 287 -21.30 -14.62 -8.56
C THR A 287 -21.50 -16.10 -8.92
N GLU A 288 -20.49 -16.79 -9.43
CA GLU A 288 -20.54 -18.25 -9.67
C GLU A 288 -20.48 -19.10 -8.38
N LYS A 289 -20.05 -18.49 -7.26
CA LYS A 289 -19.83 -19.12 -5.95
C LYS A 289 -20.69 -18.49 -4.86
N LEU A 290 -21.99 -18.35 -5.13
CA LEU A 290 -23.00 -17.69 -4.28
C LEU A 290 -22.92 -17.98 -2.77
N LYS A 291 -22.57 -19.22 -2.39
CA LYS A 291 -22.39 -19.61 -0.97
C LYS A 291 -21.30 -18.83 -0.24
N ILE A 292 -20.41 -18.14 -0.96
CA ILE A 292 -19.31 -17.35 -0.41
C ILE A 292 -19.81 -15.98 0.05
N PHE A 293 -20.60 -15.27 -0.75
CA PHE A 293 -20.98 -13.88 -0.45
C PHE A 293 -22.44 -13.71 -0.01
N LYS A 294 -23.25 -14.78 0.07
CA LYS A 294 -24.66 -14.70 0.49
C LYS A 294 -24.91 -13.90 1.78
N ASP A 295 -23.96 -13.90 2.72
CA ASP A 295 -24.08 -13.20 4.00
C ASP A 295 -23.84 -11.69 3.86
N LEU A 296 -23.34 -11.23 2.71
CA LEU A 296 -23.16 -9.82 2.32
C LEU A 296 -24.36 -9.29 1.52
N LEU A 297 -25.22 -10.17 1.01
CA LEU A 297 -26.37 -9.78 0.19
C LEU A 297 -27.37 -8.84 0.88
N PRO A 298 -27.70 -8.97 2.18
CA PRO A 298 -28.55 -7.99 2.87
C PRO A 298 -28.03 -6.55 2.74
N TYR A 299 -26.71 -6.37 2.70
CA TYR A 299 -26.09 -5.06 2.56
C TYR A 299 -26.21 -4.54 1.13
N VAL A 300 -26.06 -5.40 0.13
CA VAL A 300 -26.30 -5.01 -1.26
C VAL A 300 -27.75 -4.55 -1.45
N VAL A 301 -28.73 -5.25 -0.87
CA VAL A 301 -30.14 -4.86 -0.94
C VAL A 301 -30.40 -3.52 -0.24
N LYS A 302 -29.79 -3.28 0.93
CA LYS A 302 -29.89 -1.98 1.60
C LYS A 302 -29.34 -0.83 0.75
N LEU A 303 -28.25 -1.05 0.01
CA LEU A 303 -27.69 -0.04 -0.89
C LEU A 303 -28.57 0.19 -2.12
N LEU A 304 -29.24 -0.85 -2.61
CA LEU A 304 -30.23 -0.73 -3.68
C LEU A 304 -31.43 0.16 -3.26
N LEU A 305 -31.79 0.14 -1.99
CA LEU A 305 -32.84 1.00 -1.42
C LEU A 305 -32.31 2.35 -0.89
N GLY A 306 -31.02 2.63 -1.10
CA GLY A 306 -30.37 3.85 -0.61
C GLY A 306 -30.67 5.06 -1.50
N ASP A 307 -30.36 6.25 -0.98
CA ASP A 307 -30.47 7.53 -1.68
C ASP A 307 -29.20 7.91 -2.45
N VAL A 308 -28.07 7.24 -2.18
CA VAL A 308 -26.81 7.46 -2.88
C VAL A 308 -26.80 6.74 -4.23
N LYS A 309 -27.13 7.49 -5.29
CA LYS A 309 -27.34 6.98 -6.66
C LYS A 309 -26.19 6.11 -7.19
N ASP A 310 -24.94 6.46 -6.90
CA ASP A 310 -23.80 5.66 -7.34
C ASP A 310 -23.78 4.27 -6.68
N LEU A 311 -24.08 4.19 -5.37
CA LEU A 311 -24.16 2.94 -4.64
C LEU A 311 -25.40 2.12 -5.02
N GLU A 312 -26.53 2.80 -5.26
CA GLU A 312 -27.76 2.20 -5.80
C GLU A 312 -27.48 1.50 -7.13
N ASN A 313 -26.84 2.19 -8.08
CA ASN A 313 -26.49 1.64 -9.38
C ASN A 313 -25.57 0.42 -9.27
N VAL A 314 -24.57 0.48 -8.39
CA VAL A 314 -23.63 -0.62 -8.16
C VAL A 314 -24.32 -1.83 -7.53
N ALA A 315 -25.23 -1.59 -6.59
CA ALA A 315 -26.04 -2.63 -5.97
C ALA A 315 -27.02 -3.27 -6.96
N ALA A 316 -27.70 -2.46 -7.77
CA ALA A 316 -28.59 -2.91 -8.85
C ALA A 316 -27.82 -3.79 -9.85
N TYR A 317 -26.61 -3.37 -10.25
CA TYR A 317 -25.76 -4.18 -11.11
C TYR A 317 -25.43 -5.53 -10.46
N ALA A 318 -25.04 -5.54 -9.18
CA ALA A 318 -24.72 -6.79 -8.47
C ALA A 318 -25.92 -7.73 -8.34
N ILE A 319 -27.09 -7.22 -7.99
CA ILE A 319 -28.33 -8.02 -7.93
C ILE A 319 -28.68 -8.56 -9.32
N GLY A 320 -28.56 -7.72 -10.35
CA GLY A 320 -28.74 -8.10 -11.75
C GLY A 320 -27.82 -9.24 -12.20
N THR A 321 -26.59 -9.35 -11.67
CA THR A 321 -25.71 -10.49 -12.02
C THR A 321 -26.13 -11.83 -11.40
N VAL A 322 -27.01 -11.83 -10.40
CA VAL A 322 -27.44 -13.04 -9.68
C VAL A 322 -28.95 -13.27 -9.75
N TYR A 323 -29.66 -12.53 -10.61
CA TYR A 323 -31.12 -12.53 -10.72
C TYR A 323 -31.72 -13.93 -11.00
N GLU A 324 -31.00 -14.77 -11.75
CA GLU A 324 -31.43 -16.14 -12.07
C GLU A 324 -31.44 -17.05 -10.83
N ASN A 325 -30.81 -16.63 -9.73
CA ASN A 325 -30.79 -17.37 -8.47
C ASN A 325 -31.93 -16.96 -7.54
N GLY A 326 -33.17 -17.31 -7.94
CA GLY A 326 -34.38 -16.95 -7.20
C GLY A 326 -34.39 -17.40 -5.73
N GLU A 327 -33.74 -18.51 -5.37
CA GLU A 327 -33.65 -18.96 -3.96
C GLU A 327 -32.84 -18.00 -3.09
N LEU A 328 -31.78 -17.40 -3.64
CA LEU A 328 -30.92 -16.46 -2.93
C LEU A 328 -31.61 -15.10 -2.74
N LEU A 329 -32.38 -14.67 -3.75
CA LEU A 329 -33.04 -13.36 -3.75
C LEU A 329 -34.45 -13.39 -3.15
N ALA A 330 -35.10 -14.56 -3.06
CA ALA A 330 -36.45 -14.71 -2.52
C ALA A 330 -36.68 -14.01 -1.16
N PRO A 331 -35.73 -14.01 -0.20
CA PRO A 331 -35.90 -13.29 1.06
C PRO A 331 -36.00 -11.77 0.93
N TYR A 332 -35.60 -11.20 -0.21
CA TYR A 332 -35.53 -9.75 -0.49
C TYR A 332 -36.40 -9.36 -1.69
N GLY A 333 -37.30 -10.24 -2.14
CA GLY A 333 -38.05 -10.05 -3.37
C GLY A 333 -38.89 -8.77 -3.40
N ASP A 334 -39.55 -8.46 -2.28
CA ASP A 334 -40.36 -7.25 -2.14
C ASP A 334 -39.47 -5.98 -2.19
N ASP A 335 -38.40 -5.94 -1.39
CA ASP A 335 -37.43 -4.84 -1.37
C ASP A 335 -36.83 -4.57 -2.76
N ILE A 336 -36.45 -5.63 -3.48
CA ILE A 336 -35.90 -5.51 -4.83
C ILE A 336 -36.97 -5.01 -5.81
N ALA A 337 -38.20 -5.52 -5.72
CA ALA A 337 -39.29 -5.08 -6.58
C ALA A 337 -39.62 -3.60 -6.36
N ASP A 338 -39.68 -3.15 -5.11
CA ASP A 338 -39.94 -1.76 -4.75
C ASP A 338 -38.86 -0.83 -5.32
N ALA A 339 -37.58 -1.18 -5.17
CA ALA A 339 -36.48 -0.39 -5.74
C ALA A 339 -36.57 -0.22 -7.27
N TYR A 340 -36.89 -1.30 -8.01
CA TYR A 340 -37.02 -1.23 -9.47
C TYR A 340 -38.28 -0.48 -9.90
N LEU A 341 -39.39 -0.57 -9.16
CA LEU A 341 -40.63 0.16 -9.45
C LEU A 341 -40.49 1.66 -9.16
N GLU A 342 -39.76 2.04 -8.11
CA GLU A 342 -39.47 3.44 -7.80
C GLU A 342 -38.48 4.08 -8.80
N SER A 343 -37.66 3.27 -9.48
CA SER A 343 -36.72 3.73 -10.52
C SER A 343 -37.36 4.13 -11.86
N GLU A 344 -38.65 3.79 -12.09
CA GLU A 344 -39.34 4.07 -13.37
C GLU A 344 -39.49 5.57 -13.69
N ASP A 345 -39.38 6.45 -12.68
CA ASP A 345 -39.40 7.91 -12.88
C ASP A 345 -38.10 8.47 -13.50
N ILE A 346 -37.02 7.68 -13.59
CA ILE A 346 -35.71 8.11 -14.14
C ILE A 346 -35.44 7.54 -15.54
N TRP A 347 -36.02 6.39 -15.90
CA TRP A 347 -35.79 5.75 -17.20
C TRP A 347 -36.82 6.12 -18.29
N CYS A 348 -37.87 6.88 -17.95
CA CYS A 348 -38.92 7.29 -18.88
C CYS A 348 -38.70 8.67 -19.55
N GLU A 349 -37.52 9.30 -19.44
CA GLU A 349 -37.19 10.39 -20.35
C GLU A 349 -36.61 9.84 -21.67
N LYS A 350 -37.49 9.84 -22.69
CA LYS A 350 -37.28 9.61 -24.13
C LYS A 350 -37.54 8.18 -24.62
N THR A 351 -38.82 7.92 -24.86
CA THR A 351 -39.25 7.58 -26.23
C THR A 351 -40.62 8.20 -26.49
N ASP A 352 -40.61 9.42 -27.07
CA ASP A 352 -41.76 9.90 -27.84
C ASP A 352 -41.93 8.96 -29.04
N VAL A 353 -42.73 7.91 -28.87
CA VAL A 353 -43.29 7.15 -29.98
C VAL A 353 -44.67 7.73 -30.21
N GLY A 354 -44.77 8.49 -31.30
CA GLY A 354 -45.86 9.41 -31.58
C GLY A 354 -47.26 8.83 -31.54
N SER A 355 -48.20 9.73 -31.26
CA SER A 355 -49.62 9.55 -31.46
C SER A 355 -50.14 10.59 -32.46
N GLU A 356 -50.50 10.07 -33.63
CA GLU A 356 -51.44 10.55 -34.67
C GLU A 356 -51.22 11.89 -35.39
#